data_AF-A0AAD4LM05-F1
#
_entry.id   AF-A0AAD4LM05-F1
#
_cell.length_a   1.000
_cell.length_b   1.000
_cell.length_c   1.000
_cell.angle_alpha   90.00
_cell.angle_beta   90.00
_cell.angle_gamma   90.00
#
_symmetry.space_group_name_H-M   'P 1'
#
loop_
_entity.id
_entity.type
_entity.pdbx_description
1 polymer ?
#
loop_
_entity_poly.entity_id
_entity_poly.type
_entity_poly.pdbx_seq_one_letter_code
_entity_poly.pdbx_strand_id
1 'polypeptide(L)'
;MQPPLQPPIEEPSLRPSELGAAFHRAAQTHMQSISRVVGSMQHQRSALRLASSVVDFHVLNVSDVVTDARQDLDKRASLVAGVDADTELASRVQIHREFLPPAVQRAMDAGGPARTLDHYVSGERIRRAVEECRDLQERLRHIEATVKQLVDGATDVRSICADARSLNTAVALELSSQGLHSRITEVTSLDVPVVNAEPILQELRSLDVSIRDNLSSVVESKNAYTSQCLRVFRQIHALNAGLVALPDDFTSLQASLETKGTFSDIERLHNMVYAYGATMVEVVRRKEFSSLFHRKCQGFSEVMSNLSAAETERRQAFRDEILGQLPFDLIGMNEALPSVEISASGGEDTNNHRTLERHDINNLLRVLEDSRRAPNDDEAVPVRAREVCKNLEGLVDKIDVLESGFTDHVERSLLSPSKQAVSRIPQGLERELSLARAKLESETTARRALEERLSGLRSILEQYRQRRGVLATAERQTRITEFSQQTSGSNAGMGADNGEAGGDDRQPRSAVVEGQDQDLLELAELRAMIEAVEQQLAETTTAPGADVGDRRADATDPRHAERELQEASALREAHLQASAQGG
;
A
#
# COMPACT_ATOMS: atom_id res chain seq x y z
N MET A 1 -5.35 -24.98 -58.95
CA MET A 1 -5.24 -26.44 -58.72
C MET A 1 -3.93 -26.70 -58.00
N GLN A 2 -3.98 -27.02 -56.71
CA GLN A 2 -2.79 -27.51 -56.00
C GLN A 2 -2.49 -28.93 -56.50
N PRO A 3 -1.23 -29.26 -56.85
CA PRO A 3 -0.87 -30.63 -57.21
C PRO A 3 -1.15 -31.57 -56.03
N PRO A 4 -1.62 -32.80 -56.27
CA PRO A 4 -1.85 -33.77 -55.19
C PRO A 4 -0.54 -34.04 -54.45
N LEU A 5 -0.60 -33.97 -53.11
CA LEU A 5 0.58 -34.11 -52.23
C LEU A 5 1.28 -35.48 -52.35
N GLN A 6 0.60 -36.48 -52.92
CA GLN A 6 1.19 -37.73 -53.41
C GLN A 6 0.25 -38.38 -54.45
N PRO A 7 0.78 -39.00 -55.52
CA PRO A 7 -0.04 -39.78 -56.44
C PRO A 7 -0.67 -40.98 -55.71
N PRO A 8 -1.90 -41.38 -56.04
CA PRO A 8 -2.50 -42.60 -55.51
C PRO A 8 -1.62 -43.82 -55.81
N ILE A 9 -1.59 -44.78 -54.89
CA ILE A 9 -0.84 -46.03 -55.07
C ILE A 9 -1.48 -46.79 -56.25
N GLU A 10 -0.81 -46.84 -57.40
CA GLU A 10 -1.28 -47.54 -58.60
C GLU A 10 -0.87 -49.04 -58.57
N GLU A 11 -1.71 -49.89 -59.17
CA GLU A 11 -1.78 -51.33 -58.89
C GLU A 11 -1.02 -52.34 -59.78
N PRO A 12 -0.17 -52.03 -60.78
CA PRO A 12 -0.16 -52.91 -61.95
C PRO A 12 0.46 -54.32 -61.77
N SER A 13 1.04 -54.71 -60.62
CA SER A 13 1.48 -56.10 -60.40
C SER A 13 1.84 -56.52 -58.96
N LEU A 14 1.39 -55.80 -57.92
CA LEU A 14 1.85 -56.04 -56.55
C LEU A 14 1.07 -57.18 -55.86
N ARG A 15 1.76 -58.00 -55.06
CA ARG A 15 1.09 -58.99 -54.20
C ARG A 15 0.25 -58.27 -53.13
N PRO A 16 -0.89 -58.81 -52.67
CA PRO A 16 -1.72 -58.18 -51.64
C PRO A 16 -0.96 -57.75 -50.38
N SER A 17 0.06 -58.52 -49.99
CA SER A 17 0.95 -58.20 -48.86
C SER A 17 1.88 -57.00 -49.14
N GLU A 18 2.38 -56.85 -50.36
CA GLU A 18 3.21 -55.72 -50.78
C GLU A 18 2.37 -54.43 -50.88
N LEU A 19 1.12 -54.55 -51.31
CA LEU A 19 0.17 -53.46 -51.40
C LEU A 19 -0.27 -52.99 -50.00
N GLY A 20 -0.56 -53.90 -49.07
CA GLY A 20 -0.80 -53.57 -47.67
C GLY A 20 0.39 -52.86 -47.01
N ALA A 21 1.61 -53.34 -47.25
CA ALA A 21 2.83 -52.67 -46.78
C ALA A 21 3.07 -51.29 -47.43
N ALA A 22 2.57 -51.06 -48.65
CA ALA A 22 2.60 -49.74 -49.28
C ALA A 22 1.61 -48.77 -48.61
N PHE A 23 0.36 -49.21 -48.37
CA PHE A 23 -0.64 -48.43 -47.63
C PHE A 23 -0.19 -48.09 -46.21
N HIS A 24 0.40 -49.05 -45.49
CA HIS A 24 0.93 -48.79 -44.15
C HIS A 24 2.04 -47.71 -44.16
N ARG A 25 3.00 -47.79 -45.09
CA ARG A 25 4.07 -46.78 -45.23
C ARG A 25 3.54 -45.40 -45.61
N ALA A 26 2.54 -45.34 -46.50
CA ALA A 26 1.89 -44.09 -46.89
C ALA A 26 1.15 -43.46 -45.69
N ALA A 27 0.33 -44.25 -45.01
CA ALA A 27 -0.38 -43.82 -43.79
C ALA A 27 0.59 -43.33 -42.71
N GLN A 28 1.70 -44.03 -42.46
CA GLN A 28 2.73 -43.62 -41.52
C GLN A 28 3.36 -42.27 -41.91
N THR A 29 3.63 -42.06 -43.20
CA THR A 29 4.20 -40.81 -43.71
C THR A 29 3.22 -39.65 -43.56
N HIS A 30 1.95 -39.86 -43.87
CA HIS A 30 0.89 -38.85 -43.69
C HIS A 30 0.67 -38.52 -42.21
N MET A 31 0.61 -39.52 -41.35
CA MET A 31 0.53 -39.37 -39.90
C MET A 31 1.67 -38.50 -39.34
N GLN A 32 2.92 -38.83 -39.70
CA GLN A 32 4.07 -38.02 -39.29
C GLN A 32 3.98 -36.58 -39.80
N SER A 33 3.46 -36.38 -41.01
CA SER A 33 3.28 -35.05 -41.60
C SER A 33 2.22 -34.24 -40.86
N ILE A 34 1.07 -34.85 -40.52
CA ILE A 34 0.01 -34.25 -39.72
C ILE A 34 0.56 -33.84 -38.35
N SER A 35 1.25 -34.74 -37.66
CA SER A 35 1.80 -34.47 -36.32
C SER A 35 2.85 -33.35 -36.34
N ARG A 36 3.73 -33.30 -37.36
CA ARG A 36 4.65 -32.17 -37.55
C ARG A 36 3.93 -30.85 -37.79
N VAL A 37 2.84 -30.85 -38.56
CA VAL A 37 2.06 -29.65 -38.85
C VAL A 37 1.37 -29.14 -37.58
N VAL A 38 0.72 -30.03 -36.83
CA VAL A 38 0.04 -29.67 -35.58
C VAL A 38 1.05 -29.18 -34.54
N GLY A 39 2.18 -29.89 -34.38
CA GLY A 39 3.28 -29.44 -33.53
C GLY A 39 3.82 -28.06 -33.93
N SER A 40 3.94 -27.77 -35.23
CA SER A 40 4.29 -26.43 -35.71
C SER A 40 3.26 -25.36 -35.31
N MET A 41 1.96 -25.66 -35.35
CA MET A 41 0.91 -24.72 -34.92
C MET A 41 0.93 -24.50 -33.41
N GLN A 42 1.22 -25.54 -32.62
CA GLN A 42 1.41 -25.41 -31.16
C GLN A 42 2.57 -24.47 -30.82
N HIS A 43 3.71 -24.60 -31.51
CA HIS A 43 4.84 -23.67 -31.34
C HIS A 43 4.46 -22.23 -31.70
N GLN A 44 3.73 -22.02 -32.81
CA GLN A 44 3.22 -20.70 -33.19
C GLN A 44 2.31 -20.12 -32.11
N ARG A 45 1.42 -20.93 -31.52
CA ARG A 45 0.56 -20.52 -30.42
C ARG A 45 1.35 -20.09 -29.20
N SER A 46 2.35 -20.87 -28.79
CA SER A 46 3.19 -20.56 -27.63
C SER A 46 3.96 -19.25 -27.85
N ALA A 47 4.54 -19.06 -29.04
CA ALA A 47 5.23 -17.82 -29.40
C ALA A 47 4.28 -16.61 -29.39
N LEU A 48 3.07 -16.77 -29.91
CA LEU A 48 2.07 -15.71 -29.94
C LEU A 48 1.59 -15.33 -28.53
N ARG A 49 1.34 -16.32 -27.65
CA ARG A 49 0.96 -16.10 -26.25
C ARG A 49 2.06 -15.36 -25.49
N LEU A 50 3.32 -15.76 -25.68
CA LEU A 50 4.46 -15.08 -25.05
C LEU A 50 4.54 -13.62 -25.51
N ALA A 51 4.42 -13.37 -26.82
CA ALA A 51 4.44 -12.01 -27.36
C ALA A 51 3.27 -11.15 -26.81
N SER A 52 2.07 -11.72 -26.75
CA SER A 52 0.89 -11.07 -26.15
C SER A 52 1.12 -10.74 -24.67
N SER A 53 1.65 -11.68 -23.87
CA SER A 53 1.88 -11.46 -22.44
C SER A 53 2.93 -10.38 -22.17
N VAL A 54 3.94 -10.28 -23.03
CA VAL A 54 4.97 -9.24 -22.93
C VAL A 54 4.37 -7.86 -23.19
N VAL A 55 3.55 -7.72 -24.24
CA VAL A 55 2.83 -6.45 -24.51
C VAL A 55 1.90 -6.11 -23.35
N ASP A 56 1.11 -7.07 -22.87
CA ASP A 56 0.20 -6.88 -21.73
C ASP A 56 0.95 -6.37 -20.49
N PHE A 57 2.09 -6.97 -20.17
CA PHE A 57 2.93 -6.55 -19.05
C PHE A 57 3.43 -5.10 -19.22
N HIS A 58 3.95 -4.74 -20.39
CA HIS A 58 4.42 -3.39 -20.63
C HIS A 58 3.30 -2.35 -20.62
N VAL A 59 2.13 -2.68 -21.17
CA VAL A 59 0.95 -1.81 -21.15
C VAL A 59 0.45 -1.59 -19.73
N LEU A 60 0.43 -2.62 -18.88
CA LEU A 60 0.07 -2.50 -17.47
C LEU A 60 1.04 -1.56 -16.73
N ASN A 61 2.35 -1.77 -16.86
CA ASN A 61 3.34 -0.93 -16.19
C ASN A 61 3.23 0.55 -16.63
N VAL A 62 3.01 0.79 -17.92
CA VAL A 62 2.83 2.16 -18.44
C VAL A 62 1.53 2.77 -17.91
N SER A 63 0.44 2.00 -17.84
CA SER A 63 -0.82 2.45 -17.28
C SER A 63 -0.67 2.90 -15.83
N ASP A 64 0.05 2.13 -15.01
CA ASP A 64 0.28 2.47 -13.60
C ASP A 64 1.03 3.80 -13.47
N VAL A 65 2.10 4.01 -14.27
CA VAL A 65 2.85 5.28 -14.30
C VAL A 65 1.96 6.47 -14.69
N VAL A 66 1.03 6.29 -15.64
CA VAL A 66 0.06 7.35 -15.98
C VAL A 66 -0.87 7.65 -14.81
N THR A 67 -1.33 6.63 -14.08
CA THR A 67 -2.21 6.85 -12.93
C THR A 67 -1.51 7.62 -11.81
N ASP A 68 -0.23 7.35 -11.56
CA ASP A 68 0.57 8.08 -10.59
C ASP A 68 0.79 9.54 -11.02
N ALA A 69 1.18 9.75 -12.28
CA ALA A 69 1.35 11.09 -12.85
C ALA A 69 0.05 11.92 -12.80
N ARG A 70 -1.10 11.26 -13.00
CA ARG A 70 -2.42 11.88 -12.86
C ARG A 70 -2.72 12.30 -11.44
N GLN A 71 -2.49 11.45 -10.45
CA GLN A 71 -2.73 11.81 -9.05
C GLN A 71 -1.90 13.04 -8.63
N ASP A 72 -0.65 13.12 -9.07
CA ASP A 72 0.22 14.26 -8.78
C ASP A 72 -0.22 15.53 -9.52
N LEU A 73 -0.69 15.40 -10.76
CA LEU A 73 -1.23 16.53 -11.50
C LEU A 73 -2.59 17.00 -10.96
N ASP A 74 -3.44 16.09 -10.47
CA ASP A 74 -4.72 16.41 -9.84
C ASP A 74 -4.49 17.22 -8.54
N LYS A 75 -3.46 16.88 -7.75
CA LYS A 75 -3.03 17.70 -6.60
C LYS A 75 -2.65 19.11 -7.04
N ARG A 76 -1.81 19.25 -8.08
CA ARG A 76 -1.41 20.57 -8.61
C ARG A 76 -2.59 21.35 -9.19
N ALA A 77 -3.50 20.68 -9.88
CA ALA A 77 -4.72 21.26 -10.42
C ALA A 77 -5.63 21.78 -9.31
N SER A 78 -5.76 21.05 -8.19
CA SER A 78 -6.55 21.49 -7.03
C SER A 78 -5.95 22.73 -6.36
N LEU A 79 -4.62 22.85 -6.33
CA LEU A 79 -3.93 24.05 -5.85
C LEU A 79 -4.19 25.24 -6.79
N VAL A 80 -4.08 25.01 -8.10
CA VAL A 80 -4.36 26.03 -9.13
C VAL A 80 -5.80 26.52 -9.07
N ALA A 81 -6.77 25.62 -8.90
CA ALA A 81 -8.19 25.98 -8.76
C ALA A 81 -8.47 26.83 -7.50
N GLY A 82 -7.63 26.71 -6.47
CA GLY A 82 -7.74 27.50 -5.23
C GLY A 82 -7.05 28.86 -5.28
N VAL A 83 -6.27 29.16 -6.32
CA VAL A 83 -5.43 30.38 -6.38
C VAL A 83 -6.24 31.66 -6.23
N ASP A 84 -7.38 31.76 -6.92
CA ASP A 84 -8.20 32.97 -6.87
C ASP A 84 -8.78 33.18 -5.45
N ALA A 85 -9.21 32.10 -4.81
CA ALA A 85 -9.69 32.15 -3.43
C ALA A 85 -8.56 32.49 -2.44
N ASP A 86 -7.36 31.95 -2.64
CA ASP A 86 -6.20 32.19 -1.78
C ASP A 86 -5.65 33.61 -1.93
N THR A 87 -5.61 34.15 -3.16
CA THR A 87 -5.24 35.56 -3.43
C THR A 87 -6.27 36.52 -2.86
N GLU A 88 -7.57 36.23 -3.02
CA GLU A 88 -8.63 37.04 -2.41
C GLU A 88 -8.53 37.04 -0.88
N LEU A 89 -8.31 35.87 -0.27
CA LEU A 89 -8.13 35.75 1.19
C LEU A 89 -6.87 36.51 1.65
N ALA A 90 -5.76 36.40 0.93
CA ALA A 90 -4.53 37.14 1.20
C ALA A 90 -4.70 38.67 1.09
N SER A 91 -5.58 39.14 0.19
CA SER A 91 -5.88 40.56 0.03
C SER A 91 -6.65 41.15 1.22
N ARG A 92 -7.41 40.33 1.95
CA ARG A 92 -8.21 40.75 3.11
C ARG A 92 -7.41 40.82 4.41
N VAL A 93 -6.31 40.07 4.49
CA VAL A 93 -5.48 39.99 5.70
C VAL A 93 -4.41 41.09 5.70
N GLN A 94 -4.55 42.02 6.65
CA GLN A 94 -3.58 43.09 6.88
C GLN A 94 -2.39 42.60 7.70
N ILE A 95 -1.19 43.07 7.33
CA ILE A 95 0.04 42.72 8.02
C ILE A 95 0.20 43.63 9.24
N HIS A 96 0.43 43.01 10.40
CA HIS A 96 0.63 43.70 11.65
C HIS A 96 1.88 44.59 11.57
N ARG A 97 1.80 45.79 12.15
CA ARG A 97 2.82 46.85 12.04
C ARG A 97 4.21 46.36 12.41
N GLU A 98 4.32 45.47 13.39
CA GLU A 98 5.60 44.91 13.86
C GLU A 98 6.34 44.03 12.86
N PHE A 99 5.64 43.42 11.91
CA PHE A 99 6.27 42.64 10.85
C PHE A 99 6.69 43.51 9.67
N LEU A 100 6.28 44.77 9.64
CA LEU A 100 6.60 45.69 8.54
C LEU A 100 7.96 46.38 8.78
N PRO A 101 8.76 46.61 7.71
CA PRO A 101 9.97 47.40 7.81
C PRO A 101 9.72 48.84 8.31
N PRO A 102 10.66 49.49 9.02
CA PRO A 102 10.47 50.84 9.59
C PRO A 102 10.13 51.92 8.56
N ALA A 103 10.59 51.76 7.31
CA ALA A 103 10.26 52.66 6.22
C ALA A 103 8.79 52.57 5.82
N VAL A 104 8.22 51.36 5.82
CA VAL A 104 6.81 51.10 5.51
C VAL A 104 5.92 51.57 6.66
N GLN A 105 6.35 51.34 7.91
CA GLN A 105 5.65 51.86 9.09
C GLN A 105 5.51 53.39 9.03
N ARG A 106 6.60 54.12 8.75
CA ARG A 106 6.58 55.59 8.58
C ARG A 106 5.66 56.06 7.44
N ALA A 107 5.61 55.31 6.34
CA ALA A 107 4.72 55.62 5.23
C ALA A 107 3.25 55.43 5.61
N MET A 108 2.92 54.41 6.41
CA MET A 108 1.56 54.22 6.95
C MET A 108 1.19 55.33 7.94
N ASP A 109 2.12 55.75 8.81
CA ASP A 109 1.88 56.87 9.74
C ASP A 109 1.65 58.20 9.03
N ALA A 110 2.22 58.37 7.83
CA ALA A 110 1.97 59.51 6.94
C ALA A 110 0.64 59.41 6.16
N GLY A 111 -0.22 58.44 6.46
CA GLY A 111 -1.51 58.21 5.80
C GLY A 111 -1.45 57.30 4.57
N GLY A 112 -0.37 56.53 4.40
CA GLY A 112 -0.26 55.53 3.34
C GLY A 112 -1.21 54.33 3.54
N PRO A 113 -1.52 53.58 2.46
CA PRO A 113 -2.40 52.42 2.53
C PRO A 113 -1.80 51.29 3.39
N ALA A 114 -2.66 50.58 4.12
CA ALA A 114 -2.26 49.40 4.87
C ALA A 114 -1.73 48.31 3.94
N ARG A 115 -0.65 47.63 4.35
CA ARG A 115 -0.10 46.50 3.61
C ARG A 115 -0.86 45.22 3.93
N THR A 116 -1.22 44.49 2.89
CA THR A 116 -1.88 43.18 2.95
C THR A 116 -0.92 42.09 2.48
N LEU A 117 -1.21 40.82 2.78
CA LEU A 117 -0.38 39.69 2.35
C LEU A 117 -0.27 39.59 0.83
N ASP A 118 -1.31 39.99 0.10
CA ASP A 118 -1.32 40.04 -1.38
C ASP A 118 -0.16 40.85 -1.99
N HIS A 119 0.32 41.89 -1.31
CA HIS A 119 1.45 42.69 -1.80
C HIS A 119 2.78 41.92 -1.89
N TYR A 120 2.88 40.76 -1.24
CA TYR A 120 4.05 39.88 -1.28
C TYR A 120 3.90 38.75 -2.31
N VAL A 121 2.76 38.71 -3.01
CA VAL A 121 2.42 37.70 -3.99
C VAL A 121 2.71 38.24 -5.39
N SER A 122 3.51 37.50 -6.17
CA SER A 122 3.77 37.88 -7.57
C SER A 122 2.70 37.28 -8.49
N GLY A 123 1.73 38.10 -8.89
CA GLY A 123 0.68 37.68 -9.82
C GLY A 123 1.19 37.23 -11.20
N GLU A 124 2.39 37.65 -11.61
CA GLU A 124 3.03 37.13 -12.84
C GLU A 124 3.53 35.69 -12.68
N ARG A 125 4.16 35.37 -11.53
CA ARG A 125 4.65 34.02 -11.25
C ARG A 125 3.50 33.03 -11.09
N ILE A 126 2.42 33.45 -10.45
CA ILE A 126 1.20 32.64 -10.31
C ILE A 126 0.59 32.35 -11.68
N ARG A 127 0.36 33.38 -12.51
CA ARG A 127 -0.20 33.17 -13.85
C ARG A 127 0.63 32.20 -14.68
N ARG A 128 1.97 32.34 -14.65
CA ARG A 128 2.89 31.39 -15.31
C ARG A 128 2.70 29.96 -14.79
N ALA A 129 2.57 29.77 -13.47
CA ALA A 129 2.35 28.45 -12.89
C ALA A 129 0.98 27.85 -13.26
N VAL A 130 -0.06 28.68 -13.41
CA VAL A 130 -1.39 28.25 -13.92
C VAL A 130 -1.30 27.81 -15.39
N GLU A 131 -0.62 28.58 -16.23
CA GLU A 131 -0.39 28.25 -17.64
C GLU A 131 0.41 26.94 -17.78
N GLU A 132 1.49 26.79 -17.03
CA GLU A 132 2.29 25.55 -16.99
C GLU A 132 1.46 24.34 -16.54
N CYS A 133 0.56 24.50 -15.57
CA CYS A 133 -0.34 23.43 -15.14
C CYS A 133 -1.31 23.01 -16.25
N ARG A 134 -1.82 23.98 -17.02
CA ARG A 134 -2.71 23.70 -18.15
C ARG A 134 -1.98 22.92 -19.24
N ASP A 135 -0.77 23.36 -19.59
CA ASP A 135 0.07 22.68 -20.59
C ASP A 135 0.41 21.25 -20.14
N LEU A 136 0.73 21.04 -18.86
CA LEU A 136 0.95 19.72 -18.29
C LEU A 136 -0.30 18.83 -18.38
N GLN A 137 -1.49 19.36 -18.13
CA GLN A 137 -2.76 18.63 -18.28
C GLN A 137 -3.03 18.23 -19.72
N GLU A 138 -2.78 19.11 -20.67
CA GLU A 138 -2.93 18.79 -22.10
C GLU A 138 -1.97 17.68 -22.53
N ARG A 139 -0.71 17.73 -22.08
CA ARG A 139 0.27 16.66 -22.33
C ARG A 139 -0.13 15.34 -21.69
N LEU A 140 -0.54 15.35 -20.42
CA LEU A 140 -0.98 14.13 -19.74
C LEU A 140 -2.21 13.52 -20.44
N ARG A 141 -3.19 14.34 -20.86
CA ARG A 141 -4.33 13.86 -21.64
C ARG A 141 -3.92 13.20 -22.96
N HIS A 142 -2.89 13.72 -23.62
CA HIS A 142 -2.35 13.10 -24.83
C HIS A 142 -1.75 11.72 -24.53
N ILE A 143 -0.93 11.63 -23.47
CA ILE A 143 -0.34 10.36 -23.01
C ILE A 143 -1.44 9.37 -22.61
N GLU A 144 -2.44 9.80 -21.83
CA GLU A 144 -3.61 8.99 -21.42
C GLU A 144 -4.35 8.44 -22.64
N ALA A 145 -4.56 9.25 -23.70
CA ALA A 145 -5.21 8.81 -24.92
C ALA A 145 -4.39 7.72 -25.64
N THR A 146 -3.07 7.89 -25.73
CA THR A 146 -2.17 6.89 -26.32
C THR A 146 -2.15 5.59 -25.51
N VAL A 147 -2.06 5.69 -24.17
CA VAL A 147 -2.09 4.51 -23.28
C VAL A 147 -3.43 3.79 -23.34
N LYS A 148 -4.54 4.53 -23.42
CA LYS A 148 -5.86 3.93 -23.63
C LYS A 148 -5.91 3.14 -24.94
N GLN A 149 -5.40 3.69 -26.04
CA GLN A 149 -5.30 2.97 -27.31
C GLN A 149 -4.44 1.70 -27.20
N LEU A 150 -3.36 1.74 -26.42
CA LEU A 150 -2.53 0.56 -26.15
C LEU A 150 -3.27 -0.51 -25.33
N VAL A 151 -4.02 -0.11 -24.30
CA VAL A 151 -4.84 -1.01 -23.47
C VAL A 151 -5.94 -1.67 -24.30
N ASP A 152 -6.67 -0.89 -25.09
CA ASP A 152 -7.73 -1.39 -25.95
C ASP A 152 -7.14 -2.37 -26.99
N GLY A 153 -6.04 -1.98 -27.65
CA GLY A 153 -5.38 -2.84 -28.64
C GLY A 153 -4.74 -4.10 -28.05
N ALA A 154 -4.19 -4.04 -26.83
CA ALA A 154 -3.69 -5.22 -26.13
C ALA A 154 -4.83 -6.17 -25.75
N THR A 155 -5.99 -5.64 -25.35
CA THR A 155 -7.20 -6.42 -25.08
C THR A 155 -7.70 -7.13 -26.34
N ASP A 156 -7.69 -6.44 -27.49
CA ASP A 156 -8.02 -7.04 -28.79
C ASP A 156 -7.06 -8.16 -29.17
N VAL A 157 -5.75 -7.94 -29.03
CA VAL A 157 -4.72 -8.97 -29.27
C VAL A 157 -4.97 -10.18 -28.38
N ARG A 158 -5.25 -9.97 -27.09
CA ARG A 158 -5.53 -11.04 -26.13
C ARG A 158 -6.77 -11.85 -26.53
N SER A 159 -7.84 -11.17 -26.95
CA SER A 159 -9.07 -11.81 -27.44
C SER A 159 -8.81 -12.70 -28.66
N ILE A 160 -8.02 -12.21 -29.62
CA ILE A 160 -7.67 -12.98 -30.83
C ILE A 160 -6.71 -14.14 -30.48
N CYS A 161 -5.78 -13.96 -29.53
CA CYS A 161 -4.88 -15.00 -29.05
C CYS A 161 -5.61 -16.12 -28.29
N ALA A 162 -6.72 -15.79 -27.63
CA ALA A 162 -7.57 -16.77 -26.94
C ALA A 162 -8.35 -17.66 -27.92
N ASP A 163 -8.60 -17.18 -29.14
CA ASP A 163 -9.25 -17.97 -30.19
C ASP A 163 -8.33 -19.10 -30.68
N ALA A 164 -8.61 -20.31 -30.19
CA ALA A 164 -7.86 -21.53 -30.50
C ALA A 164 -8.58 -22.44 -31.50
N ARG A 165 -9.66 -21.98 -32.16
CA ARG A 165 -10.51 -22.84 -33.00
C ARG A 165 -9.73 -23.62 -34.06
N SER A 166 -8.91 -22.95 -34.87
CA SER A 166 -8.11 -23.59 -35.93
C SER A 166 -7.10 -24.62 -35.41
N LEU A 167 -6.51 -24.37 -34.22
CA LEU A 167 -5.61 -25.34 -33.60
C LEU A 167 -6.37 -26.53 -33.03
N ASN A 168 -7.50 -26.30 -32.36
CA ASN A 168 -8.33 -27.36 -31.80
C ASN A 168 -8.85 -28.29 -32.91
N THR A 169 -9.26 -27.73 -34.06
CA THR A 169 -9.62 -28.50 -35.25
C THR A 169 -8.45 -29.34 -35.75
N ALA A 170 -7.24 -28.78 -35.84
CA ALA A 170 -6.06 -29.53 -36.27
C ALA A 170 -5.68 -30.66 -35.29
N VAL A 171 -5.78 -30.44 -33.97
CA VAL A 171 -5.54 -31.46 -32.94
C VAL A 171 -6.58 -32.58 -33.02
N ALA A 172 -7.86 -32.25 -33.23
CA ALA A 172 -8.90 -33.26 -33.42
C ALA A 172 -8.65 -34.11 -34.67
N LEU A 173 -8.20 -33.49 -35.78
CA LEU A 173 -7.81 -34.20 -37.00
C LEU A 173 -6.56 -35.06 -36.81
N GLU A 174 -5.60 -34.64 -35.99
CA GLU A 174 -4.44 -35.47 -35.61
C GLU A 174 -4.90 -36.73 -34.87
N LEU A 175 -5.76 -36.59 -33.85
CA LEU A 175 -6.29 -37.71 -33.08
C LEU A 175 -7.11 -38.67 -33.96
N SER A 176 -7.98 -38.13 -34.82
CA SER A 176 -8.74 -38.91 -35.81
C SER A 176 -7.80 -39.71 -36.72
N SER A 177 -6.76 -39.05 -37.23
CA SER A 177 -5.77 -39.70 -38.09
C SER A 177 -5.01 -40.81 -37.37
N GLN A 178 -4.74 -40.66 -36.05
CA GLN A 178 -4.07 -41.70 -35.25
C GLN A 178 -4.94 -42.95 -35.14
N GLY A 179 -6.25 -42.77 -34.99
CA GLY A 179 -7.23 -43.86 -35.07
C GLY A 179 -7.21 -44.55 -36.44
N LEU A 180 -7.24 -43.78 -37.53
CA LEU A 180 -7.17 -44.32 -38.90
C LEU A 180 -5.86 -45.09 -39.16
N HIS A 181 -4.72 -44.55 -38.73
CA HIS A 181 -3.42 -45.22 -38.85
C HIS A 181 -3.39 -46.53 -38.05
N SER A 182 -3.94 -46.54 -36.83
CA SER A 182 -4.03 -47.74 -36.00
C SER A 182 -4.89 -48.80 -36.69
N ARG A 183 -6.01 -48.40 -37.31
CA ARG A 183 -6.87 -49.30 -38.08
C ARG A 183 -6.17 -49.87 -39.31
N ILE A 184 -5.43 -49.06 -40.07
CA ILE A 184 -4.62 -49.54 -41.20
C ILE A 184 -3.57 -50.56 -40.70
N THR A 185 -2.93 -50.29 -39.55
CA THR A 185 -1.95 -51.21 -38.96
C THR A 185 -2.59 -52.54 -38.55
N GLU A 186 -3.78 -52.51 -37.95
CA GLU A 186 -4.55 -53.71 -37.60
C GLU A 186 -4.90 -54.52 -38.87
N VAL A 187 -5.50 -53.88 -39.87
CA VAL A 187 -5.94 -54.52 -41.12
C VAL A 187 -4.77 -55.10 -41.92
N THR A 188 -3.61 -54.43 -41.93
CA THR A 188 -2.40 -54.90 -42.62
C THR A 188 -1.65 -56.01 -41.87
N SER A 189 -1.91 -56.17 -40.56
CA SER A 189 -1.31 -57.24 -39.74
C SER A 189 -2.06 -58.58 -39.79
N LEU A 190 -3.27 -58.60 -40.37
CA LEU A 190 -4.04 -59.82 -40.54
C LEU A 190 -3.40 -60.69 -41.65
N ASP A 191 -3.05 -61.94 -41.33
CA ASP A 191 -2.62 -62.93 -42.31
C ASP A 191 -3.84 -63.42 -43.12
N VAL A 192 -4.09 -62.78 -44.26
CA VAL A 192 -5.30 -63.01 -45.07
C VAL A 192 -5.04 -64.06 -46.17
N PRO A 193 -5.86 -65.12 -46.29
CA PRO A 193 -5.82 -66.03 -47.42
C PRO A 193 -6.25 -65.30 -48.71
N VAL A 194 -5.57 -65.56 -49.83
CA VAL A 194 -5.71 -64.88 -51.14
C VAL A 194 -7.15 -64.73 -51.64
N VAL A 195 -8.07 -65.60 -51.20
CA VAL A 195 -9.49 -65.62 -51.61
C VAL A 195 -10.32 -64.45 -51.02
N ASN A 196 -9.86 -63.80 -49.93
CA ASN A 196 -10.58 -62.73 -49.24
C ASN A 196 -9.89 -61.34 -49.32
N ALA A 197 -8.99 -61.13 -50.29
CA ALA A 197 -8.18 -59.92 -50.37
C ALA A 197 -8.95 -58.64 -50.78
N GLU A 198 -9.95 -58.76 -51.66
CA GLU A 198 -10.66 -57.60 -52.23
C GLU A 198 -11.36 -56.69 -51.21
N PRO A 199 -12.19 -57.17 -50.26
CA PRO A 199 -12.87 -56.30 -49.29
C PRO A 199 -11.89 -55.57 -48.38
N ILE A 200 -10.75 -56.19 -48.08
CA ILE A 200 -9.69 -55.63 -47.23
C ILE A 200 -8.94 -54.53 -47.98
N LEU A 201 -8.66 -54.73 -49.28
CA LEU A 201 -8.09 -53.68 -50.13
C LEU A 201 -9.05 -52.49 -50.29
N GLN A 202 -10.36 -52.75 -50.38
CA GLN A 202 -11.36 -51.68 -50.42
C GLN A 202 -11.40 -50.88 -49.09
N GLU A 203 -11.31 -51.54 -47.94
CA GLU A 203 -11.19 -50.89 -46.63
C GLU A 203 -9.87 -50.09 -46.52
N LEU A 204 -8.74 -50.64 -46.96
CA LEU A 204 -7.46 -49.92 -46.95
C LEU A 204 -7.47 -48.67 -47.84
N ARG A 205 -8.12 -48.74 -49.02
CA ARG A 205 -8.28 -47.58 -49.90
C ARG A 205 -9.15 -46.49 -49.25
N SER A 206 -10.25 -46.85 -48.59
CA SER A 206 -11.13 -45.87 -47.94
C SER A 206 -10.47 -45.22 -46.72
N LEU A 207 -9.70 -45.99 -45.93
CA LEU A 207 -8.91 -45.48 -44.82
C LEU A 207 -7.80 -44.54 -45.30
N ASP A 208 -7.11 -44.90 -46.39
CA ASP A 208 -6.06 -44.07 -46.97
C ASP A 208 -6.60 -42.75 -47.54
N VAL A 209 -7.75 -42.78 -48.23
CA VAL A 209 -8.44 -41.54 -48.67
C VAL A 209 -8.79 -40.67 -47.47
N SER A 210 -9.34 -41.24 -46.40
CA SER A 210 -9.68 -40.51 -45.17
C SER A 210 -8.45 -39.84 -44.52
N ILE A 211 -7.30 -40.51 -44.49
CA ILE A 211 -6.05 -39.92 -43.97
C ILE A 211 -5.56 -38.77 -44.86
N ARG A 212 -5.68 -38.89 -46.19
CA ARG A 212 -5.31 -37.83 -47.13
C ARG A 212 -6.22 -36.61 -47.02
N ASP A 213 -7.51 -36.82 -46.77
CA ASP A 213 -8.49 -35.75 -46.52
C ASP A 213 -8.20 -35.02 -45.19
N ASN A 214 -7.88 -35.78 -44.13
CA ASN A 214 -7.43 -35.22 -42.87
C ASN A 214 -6.14 -34.39 -43.03
N LEU A 215 -5.15 -34.89 -43.78
CA LEU A 215 -3.92 -34.15 -44.07
C LEU A 215 -4.21 -32.83 -44.79
N SER A 216 -5.08 -32.84 -45.80
CA SER A 216 -5.47 -31.64 -46.55
C SER A 216 -6.16 -30.62 -45.63
N SER A 217 -7.10 -31.07 -44.80
CA SER A 217 -7.83 -30.26 -43.83
C SER A 217 -6.91 -29.65 -42.75
N VAL A 218 -5.91 -30.41 -42.29
CA VAL A 218 -4.88 -29.92 -41.34
C VAL A 218 -4.00 -28.85 -41.98
N VAL A 219 -3.62 -29.00 -43.26
CA VAL A 219 -2.86 -27.98 -43.99
C VAL A 219 -3.68 -26.70 -44.18
N GLU A 220 -4.96 -26.80 -44.50
CA GLU A 220 -5.87 -25.65 -44.57
C GLU A 220 -6.00 -24.95 -43.22
N SER A 221 -6.19 -25.71 -42.14
CA SER A 221 -6.24 -25.19 -40.77
C SER A 221 -4.95 -24.48 -40.38
N LYS A 222 -3.78 -25.02 -40.76
CA LYS A 222 -2.48 -24.38 -40.58
C LYS A 222 -2.35 -23.06 -41.35
N ASN A 223 -2.80 -23.02 -42.60
CA ASN A 223 -2.73 -21.80 -43.41
C ASN A 223 -3.61 -20.69 -42.82
N ALA A 224 -4.84 -21.04 -42.39
CA ALA A 224 -5.73 -20.12 -41.71
C ALA A 224 -5.11 -19.60 -40.40
N TYR A 225 -4.57 -20.51 -39.57
CA TYR A 225 -3.93 -20.14 -38.31
C TYR A 225 -2.69 -19.28 -38.51
N THR A 226 -1.85 -19.60 -39.48
CA THR A 226 -0.66 -18.80 -39.81
C THR A 226 -1.04 -17.39 -40.25
N SER A 227 -2.10 -17.24 -41.06
CA SER A 227 -2.63 -15.93 -41.46
C SER A 227 -3.10 -15.12 -40.25
N GLN A 228 -3.82 -15.75 -39.31
CA GLN A 228 -4.22 -15.14 -38.04
C GLN A 228 -3.01 -14.68 -37.22
N CYS A 229 -2.01 -15.56 -37.01
CA CYS A 229 -0.79 -15.23 -36.28
C CYS A 229 -0.07 -14.02 -36.89
N LEU A 230 0.10 -13.97 -38.21
CA LEU A 230 0.74 -12.85 -38.89
C LEU A 230 -0.03 -11.54 -38.68
N ARG A 231 -1.36 -11.59 -38.68
CA ARG A 231 -2.21 -10.42 -38.43
C ARG A 231 -2.03 -9.90 -37.01
N VAL A 232 -2.00 -10.80 -36.02
CA VAL A 232 -1.78 -10.43 -34.61
C VAL A 232 -0.36 -9.92 -34.38
N PHE A 233 0.66 -10.51 -34.98
CA PHE A 233 2.04 -10.00 -34.87
C PHE A 233 2.19 -8.58 -35.43
N ARG A 234 1.46 -8.23 -36.49
CA ARG A 234 1.43 -6.84 -37.00
C ARG A 234 0.77 -5.89 -36.01
N GLN A 235 -0.31 -6.31 -35.35
CA GLN A 235 -0.95 -5.52 -34.28
C GLN A 235 0.00 -5.34 -33.10
N ILE A 236 0.63 -6.41 -32.62
CA ILE A 236 1.65 -6.38 -31.57
C ILE A 236 2.79 -5.42 -31.94
N HIS A 237 3.25 -5.45 -33.19
CA HIS A 237 4.30 -4.53 -33.64
C HIS A 237 3.85 -3.06 -33.60
N ALA A 238 2.61 -2.76 -34.00
CA ALA A 238 2.05 -1.40 -33.90
C ALA A 238 1.93 -0.94 -32.45
N LEU A 239 1.51 -1.83 -31.53
CA LEU A 239 1.47 -1.55 -30.10
C LEU A 239 2.88 -1.28 -29.53
N ASN A 240 3.86 -2.11 -29.92
CA ASN A 240 5.25 -1.91 -29.51
C ASN A 240 5.83 -0.58 -30.02
N ALA A 241 5.47 -0.15 -31.24
CA ALA A 241 5.88 1.16 -31.73
C ALA A 241 5.33 2.31 -30.85
N GLY A 242 4.07 2.20 -30.41
CA GLY A 242 3.49 3.15 -29.45
C GLY A 242 4.20 3.13 -28.09
N LEU A 243 4.50 1.93 -27.57
CA LEU A 243 5.25 1.77 -26.31
C LEU A 243 6.67 2.36 -26.38
N VAL A 244 7.31 2.34 -27.54
CA VAL A 244 8.67 2.91 -27.74
C VAL A 244 8.65 4.45 -27.77
N ALA A 245 7.55 5.07 -28.19
CA ALA A 245 7.44 6.54 -28.24
C ALA A 245 7.16 7.17 -26.87
N LEU A 246 6.42 6.48 -26.00
CA LEU A 246 5.98 7.00 -24.71
C LEU A 246 7.09 7.42 -23.72
N PRO A 247 8.24 6.74 -23.60
CA PRO A 247 9.30 7.15 -22.68
C PRO A 247 9.79 8.59 -22.88
N ASP A 248 9.86 9.07 -24.13
CA ASP A 248 10.27 10.45 -24.42
C ASP A 248 9.21 11.45 -23.93
N ASP A 249 7.93 11.13 -24.14
CA ASP A 249 6.81 11.93 -23.65
C ASP A 249 6.77 11.98 -22.11
N PHE A 250 7.00 10.85 -21.45
CA PHE A 250 7.11 10.78 -19.99
C PHE A 250 8.32 11.54 -19.47
N THR A 251 9.47 11.46 -20.14
CA THR A 251 10.67 12.20 -19.73
C THR A 251 10.44 13.70 -19.82
N SER A 252 9.76 14.16 -20.88
CA SER A 252 9.36 15.56 -21.04
C SER A 252 8.35 16.01 -19.97
N LEU A 253 7.37 15.17 -19.66
CA LEU A 253 6.39 15.41 -18.59
C LEU A 253 7.09 15.48 -17.23
N GLN A 254 7.96 14.53 -16.91
CA GLN A 254 8.71 14.47 -15.66
C GLN A 254 9.61 15.68 -15.48
N ALA A 255 10.38 16.06 -16.50
CA ALA A 255 11.23 17.25 -16.44
C ALA A 255 10.42 18.51 -16.13
N SER A 256 9.23 18.62 -16.73
CA SER A 256 8.32 19.74 -16.49
C SER A 256 7.74 19.70 -15.07
N LEU A 257 7.38 18.51 -14.57
CA LEU A 257 6.89 18.30 -13.20
C LEU A 257 7.96 18.61 -12.14
N GLU A 258 9.23 18.29 -12.40
CA GLU A 258 10.35 18.49 -11.49
C GLU A 258 10.84 19.95 -11.40
N THR A 259 10.30 20.86 -12.23
CA THR A 259 10.66 22.28 -12.20
C THR A 259 10.24 22.91 -10.87
N LYS A 260 11.17 22.92 -9.89
CA LYS A 260 10.92 23.28 -8.47
C LYS A 260 10.43 24.72 -8.21
N GLY A 261 10.35 25.56 -9.23
CA GLY A 261 10.20 27.02 -9.07
C GLY A 261 8.78 27.56 -9.08
N THR A 262 7.88 27.00 -9.88
CA THR A 262 6.59 27.66 -10.20
C THR A 262 5.45 27.19 -9.31
N PHE A 263 5.31 25.88 -9.08
CA PHE A 263 4.29 25.34 -8.19
C PHE A 263 4.56 25.59 -6.71
N SER A 264 5.83 25.73 -6.31
CA SER A 264 6.18 26.08 -4.94
C SER A 264 5.71 27.49 -4.57
N ASP A 265 5.54 28.39 -5.53
CA ASP A 265 4.96 29.71 -5.29
C ASP A 265 3.45 29.62 -5.02
N ILE A 266 2.72 28.76 -5.74
CA ILE A 266 1.30 28.51 -5.50
C ILE A 266 1.10 27.84 -4.13
N GLU A 267 1.90 26.83 -3.81
CA GLU A 267 1.83 26.15 -2.50
C GLU A 267 2.15 27.12 -1.35
N ARG A 268 3.08 28.05 -1.54
CA ARG A 268 3.35 29.12 -0.59
C ARG A 268 2.17 30.05 -0.43
N LEU A 269 1.55 30.48 -1.53
CA LEU A 269 0.33 31.31 -1.49
C LEU A 269 -0.78 30.59 -0.70
N HIS A 270 -1.03 29.31 -1.02
CA HIS A 270 -2.03 28.48 -0.38
C HIS A 270 -1.86 28.42 1.14
N ASN A 271 -0.62 28.29 1.60
CA ASN A 271 -0.29 28.22 3.03
C ASN A 271 -0.02 29.58 3.68
N MET A 272 0.00 30.69 2.91
CA MET A 272 0.54 31.97 3.37
C MET A 272 -0.25 32.56 4.54
N VAL A 273 -1.58 32.55 4.44
CA VAL A 273 -2.46 33.11 5.47
C VAL A 273 -2.35 32.32 6.77
N TYR A 274 -2.31 30.99 6.68
CA TYR A 274 -2.08 30.12 7.82
C TYR A 274 -0.70 30.35 8.45
N ALA A 275 0.37 30.37 7.64
CA ALA A 275 1.73 30.58 8.13
C ALA A 275 1.90 31.94 8.83
N TYR A 276 1.27 32.99 8.29
CA TYR A 276 1.22 34.30 8.91
C TYR A 276 0.49 34.27 10.26
N GLY A 277 -0.72 33.69 10.31
CA GLY A 277 -1.48 33.54 11.54
C GLY A 277 -0.75 32.71 12.60
N ALA A 278 -0.14 31.59 12.19
CA ALA A 278 0.65 30.74 13.07
C ALA A 278 1.87 31.50 13.65
N THR A 279 2.49 32.38 12.86
CA THR A 279 3.57 33.24 13.33
C THR A 279 3.08 34.24 14.38
N MET A 280 1.91 34.87 14.18
CA MET A 280 1.30 35.75 15.17
C MET A 280 1.02 35.00 16.48
N VAL A 281 0.38 33.83 16.38
CA VAL A 281 0.05 32.99 17.54
C VAL A 281 1.32 32.57 18.29
N GLU A 282 2.38 32.16 17.59
CA GLU A 282 3.64 31.77 18.23
C GLU A 282 4.36 32.94 18.91
N VAL A 283 4.33 34.15 18.33
CA VAL A 283 4.91 35.34 18.98
C VAL A 283 4.17 35.66 20.28
N VAL A 284 2.84 35.66 20.27
CA VAL A 284 2.03 35.88 21.47
C VAL A 284 2.24 34.76 22.48
N ARG A 285 2.26 33.49 22.04
CA ARG A 285 2.54 32.34 22.89
C ARG A 285 3.87 32.47 23.65
N ARG A 286 4.94 32.89 22.96
CA ARG A 286 6.26 33.11 23.59
C ARG A 286 6.23 34.25 24.60
N LYS A 287 5.50 35.32 24.31
CA LYS A 287 5.31 36.46 25.21
C LYS A 287 4.54 36.03 26.46
N GLU A 288 3.42 35.32 26.29
CA GLU A 288 2.61 34.80 27.40
C GLU A 288 3.38 33.77 28.24
N PHE A 289 4.14 32.88 27.60
CA PHE A 289 5.03 31.96 28.31
C PHE A 289 6.08 32.71 29.13
N SER A 290 6.73 33.73 28.56
CA SER A 290 7.71 34.55 29.28
C SER A 290 7.07 35.26 30.48
N SER A 291 5.93 35.91 30.30
CA SER A 291 5.19 36.57 31.38
C SER A 291 4.75 35.59 32.46
N LEU A 292 4.22 34.42 32.06
CA LEU A 292 3.83 33.36 32.98
C LEU A 292 5.04 32.86 33.78
N PHE A 293 6.17 32.60 33.12
CA PHE A 293 7.40 32.13 33.74
C PHE A 293 7.91 33.12 34.79
N HIS A 294 8.04 34.40 34.45
CA HIS A 294 8.46 35.44 35.39
C HIS A 294 7.50 35.57 36.57
N ARG A 295 6.18 35.58 36.31
CA ARG A 295 5.14 35.61 37.36
C ARG A 295 5.26 34.42 38.32
N LYS A 296 5.50 33.21 37.82
CA LYS A 296 5.67 32.01 38.66
C LYS A 296 6.99 32.02 39.43
N CYS A 297 8.10 32.48 38.83
CA CYS A 297 9.38 32.67 39.54
C CYS A 297 9.26 33.68 40.68
N GLN A 298 8.60 34.81 40.44
CA GLN A 298 8.32 35.79 41.49
C GLN A 298 7.48 35.19 42.61
N GLY A 299 6.39 34.49 42.29
CA GLY A 299 5.56 33.82 43.29
C GLY A 299 6.34 32.79 44.12
N PHE A 300 7.25 32.03 43.52
CA PHE A 300 8.12 31.11 44.27
C PHE A 300 9.11 31.86 45.18
N SER A 301 9.70 32.96 44.70
CA SER A 301 10.58 33.81 45.50
C SER A 301 9.85 34.39 46.73
N GLU A 302 8.59 34.81 46.56
CA GLU A 302 7.74 35.29 47.66
C GLU A 302 7.47 34.19 48.69
N VAL A 303 7.15 32.96 48.24
CA VAL A 303 6.94 31.81 49.13
C VAL A 303 8.20 31.48 49.92
N MET A 304 9.37 31.46 49.28
CA MET A 304 10.64 31.18 49.96
C MET A 304 11.01 32.29 50.95
N SER A 305 10.79 33.56 50.59
CA SER A 305 10.99 34.69 51.49
C SER A 305 10.10 34.59 52.73
N ASN A 306 8.81 34.24 52.56
CA ASN A 306 7.87 34.07 53.66
C ASN A 306 8.26 32.89 54.58
N LEU A 307 8.74 31.79 54.01
CA LEU A 307 9.22 30.64 54.79
C LEU A 307 10.46 31.01 55.62
N SER A 308 11.42 31.74 55.03
CA SER A 308 12.60 32.23 55.74
C SER A 308 12.24 33.23 56.84
N ALA A 309 11.26 34.11 56.62
CA ALA A 309 10.75 35.03 57.64
C ALA A 309 10.10 34.27 58.81
N ALA A 310 9.23 33.29 58.53
CA ALA A 310 8.58 32.47 59.55
C ALA A 310 9.59 31.64 60.36
N GLU A 311 10.65 31.12 59.74
CA GLU A 311 11.73 30.42 60.45
C GLU A 311 12.55 31.38 61.32
N THR A 312 12.81 32.61 60.84
CA THR A 312 13.47 33.65 61.63
C THR A 312 12.66 33.96 62.89
N GLU A 313 11.34 34.09 62.75
CA GLU A 313 10.41 34.31 63.86
C GLU A 313 10.43 33.16 64.87
N ARG A 314 10.38 31.89 64.40
CA ARG A 314 10.51 30.71 65.29
C ARG A 314 11.82 30.69 66.07
N ARG A 315 12.94 30.98 65.40
CA ARG A 315 14.26 31.07 66.07
C ARG A 315 14.31 32.22 67.06
N GLN A 316 13.64 33.34 66.78
CA GLN A 316 13.52 34.45 67.72
C GLN A 316 12.69 34.05 68.95
N ALA A 317 11.51 33.45 68.75
CA ALA A 317 10.66 32.99 69.84
C ALA A 317 11.38 31.96 70.74
N PHE A 318 12.09 30.99 70.14
CA PHE A 318 12.90 30.03 70.90
C PHE A 318 14.01 30.71 71.71
N ARG A 319 14.68 31.72 71.12
CA ARG A 319 15.70 32.51 71.83
C ARG A 319 15.11 33.22 73.05
N ASP A 320 13.94 33.83 72.89
CA ASP A 320 13.30 34.59 73.95
C ASP A 320 12.77 33.69 75.08
N GLU A 321 12.26 32.49 74.76
CA GLU A 321 11.63 31.59 75.74
C GLU A 321 12.60 30.59 76.41
N ILE A 322 13.49 29.98 75.63
CA ILE A 322 14.25 28.78 76.04
C ILE A 322 15.72 29.09 76.26
N LEU A 323 16.34 29.94 75.43
CA LEU A 323 17.79 30.17 75.50
C LEU A 323 18.22 30.78 76.84
N GLY A 324 17.39 31.65 77.43
CA GLY A 324 17.64 32.23 78.75
C GLY A 324 17.61 31.23 79.92
N GLN A 325 17.12 30.01 79.69
CA GLN A 325 17.06 28.92 80.68
C GLN A 325 18.28 27.99 80.61
N LEU A 326 19.11 28.09 79.58
CA LEU A 326 20.25 27.20 79.37
C LEU A 326 21.55 27.85 79.87
N PRO A 327 22.41 27.10 80.61
CA PRO A 327 23.65 27.63 81.16
C PRO A 327 24.82 27.63 80.15
N PHE A 328 24.56 27.41 78.86
CA PHE A 328 25.55 27.39 77.78
C PHE A 328 24.98 27.97 76.49
N ASP A 329 25.85 28.58 75.68
CA ASP A 329 25.48 29.10 74.36
C ASP A 329 25.28 27.97 73.34
N LEU A 330 24.19 28.04 72.56
CA LEU A 330 23.91 27.08 71.50
C LEU A 330 24.64 27.45 70.20
N ILE A 331 25.57 26.59 69.78
CA ILE A 331 26.28 26.69 68.49
C ILE A 331 25.30 26.41 67.34
N GLY A 332 25.24 27.31 66.35
CA GLY A 332 24.35 27.18 65.18
C GLY A 332 23.04 27.99 65.24
N MET A 333 22.67 28.54 66.41
CA MET A 333 21.45 29.37 66.53
C MET A 333 21.61 30.78 65.95
N ASN A 334 22.86 31.27 65.84
CA ASN A 334 23.19 32.58 65.23
C ASN A 334 23.64 32.44 63.76
N GLU A 335 23.52 31.26 63.17
CA GLU A 335 23.86 31.05 61.76
C GLU A 335 22.81 31.72 60.86
N ALA A 336 23.29 32.43 59.84
CA ALA A 336 22.42 33.09 58.87
C ALA A 336 21.55 32.05 58.15
N LEU A 337 20.26 32.37 57.98
CA LEU A 337 19.36 31.51 57.24
C LEU A 337 19.75 31.48 55.75
N PRO A 338 19.55 30.33 55.07
CA PRO A 338 19.72 30.28 53.64
C PRO A 338 18.75 31.23 52.95
N SER A 339 19.28 32.18 52.18
CA SER A 339 18.50 33.01 51.26
C SER A 339 18.49 32.36 49.88
N VAL A 340 17.33 32.40 49.22
CA VAL A 340 17.19 31.94 47.84
C VAL A 340 16.87 33.16 46.99
N GLU A 341 17.80 33.54 46.13
CA GLU A 341 17.60 34.58 45.12
C GLU A 341 17.38 33.92 43.76
N ILE A 342 16.19 34.11 43.19
CA ILE A 342 15.87 33.63 41.84
C ILE A 342 15.97 34.79 40.88
N SER A 343 17.02 34.78 40.07
CA SER A 343 17.18 35.71 38.96
C SER A 343 16.81 35.02 37.65
N ALA A 344 15.70 35.41 37.04
CA ALA A 344 15.35 35.03 35.68
C ALA A 344 15.91 36.10 34.72
N SER A 345 16.87 35.72 33.87
CA SER A 345 17.42 36.62 32.86
C SER A 345 16.71 36.43 31.51
N GLY A 346 16.32 37.54 30.89
CA GLY A 346 15.68 37.59 29.57
C GLY A 346 14.19 37.91 29.63
N GLY A 347 13.82 39.18 29.46
CA GLY A 347 12.41 39.56 29.38
C GLY A 347 12.09 41.05 29.23
N GLU A 348 12.87 41.96 29.80
CA GLU A 348 12.46 43.37 29.87
C GLU A 348 12.88 44.22 28.65
N ASP A 349 14.10 44.04 28.13
CA ASP A 349 14.63 44.91 27.07
C ASP A 349 14.08 44.60 25.66
N THR A 350 13.50 43.42 25.44
CA THR A 350 12.91 43.03 24.14
C THR A 350 11.38 43.14 24.10
N ASN A 351 10.69 43.21 25.26
CA ASN A 351 9.24 43.32 25.34
C ASN A 351 8.71 44.75 25.13
N ASN A 352 9.51 45.78 25.37
CA ASN A 352 9.07 47.18 25.28
C ASN A 352 8.83 47.68 23.84
N HIS A 353 9.11 46.87 22.82
CA HIS A 353 8.93 47.23 21.41
C HIS A 353 7.95 46.35 20.62
N ARG A 354 7.29 45.37 21.26
CA ARG A 354 6.31 44.47 20.61
C ARG A 354 4.94 44.54 21.30
N THR A 355 4.11 45.43 20.78
CA THR A 355 2.67 45.61 21.06
C THR A 355 1.77 44.43 20.69
N LEU A 356 2.25 43.39 19.98
CA LEU A 356 1.43 42.26 19.57
C LEU A 356 0.84 41.54 20.78
N GLU A 357 -0.48 41.42 20.79
CA GLU A 357 -1.26 40.87 21.88
C GLU A 357 -2.33 39.88 21.38
N ARG A 358 -2.98 39.19 22.32
CA ARG A 358 -4.07 38.26 22.01
C ARG A 358 -5.24 38.93 21.28
N HIS A 359 -5.43 40.24 21.47
CA HIS A 359 -6.42 41.01 20.74
C HIS A 359 -6.17 40.99 19.22
N ASP A 360 -4.90 41.04 18.79
CA ASP A 360 -4.54 41.05 17.37
C ASP A 360 -4.82 39.70 16.70
N ILE A 361 -4.63 38.59 17.42
CA ILE A 361 -5.02 37.24 16.97
C ILE A 361 -6.54 37.17 16.80
N ASN A 362 -7.29 37.68 17.78
CA ASN A 362 -8.75 37.69 17.70
C ASN A 362 -9.25 38.58 16.54
N ASN A 363 -8.56 39.68 16.25
CA ASN A 363 -8.86 40.52 15.09
C ASN A 363 -8.60 39.76 13.77
N LEU A 364 -7.50 39.01 13.67
CA LEU A 364 -7.24 38.14 12.51
C LEU A 364 -8.34 37.08 12.35
N LEU A 365 -8.70 36.37 13.42
CA LEU A 365 -9.77 35.36 13.39
C LEU A 365 -11.13 35.97 12.98
N ARG A 366 -11.42 37.19 13.43
CA ARG A 366 -12.61 37.93 12.99
C ARG A 366 -12.59 38.22 11.49
N VAL A 367 -11.48 38.70 10.94
CA VAL A 367 -11.34 38.97 9.50
C VAL A 367 -11.56 37.69 8.68
N LEU A 368 -11.07 36.54 9.16
CA LEU A 368 -11.28 35.24 8.51
C LEU A 368 -12.74 34.77 8.63
N GLU A 369 -13.38 34.96 9.79
CA GLU A 369 -14.79 34.61 10.00
C GLU A 369 -15.75 35.53 9.21
N ASP A 370 -15.40 36.81 9.05
CA ASP A 370 -16.12 37.73 8.16
C ASP A 370 -15.97 37.29 6.70
N SER A 371 -14.78 36.81 6.33
CA SER A 371 -14.53 36.26 4.99
C SER A 371 -15.30 34.98 4.72
N ARG A 372 -15.63 34.22 5.77
CA ARG A 372 -16.51 33.05 5.71
C ARG A 372 -17.99 33.41 5.53
N ARG A 373 -18.42 34.58 6.01
CA ARG A 373 -19.83 35.03 5.98
C ARG A 373 -20.17 35.92 4.78
N ALA A 374 -19.15 36.40 4.07
CA ALA A 374 -19.35 37.19 2.87
C ALA A 374 -20.19 36.41 1.84
N PRO A 375 -21.31 36.99 1.34
CA PRO A 375 -22.08 36.39 0.26
C PRO A 375 -21.29 36.60 -1.05
N ASN A 376 -20.26 35.78 -1.26
CA ASN A 376 -19.54 35.71 -2.53
C ASN A 376 -20.24 34.67 -3.42
N ASP A 377 -20.26 34.91 -4.73
CA ASP A 377 -20.76 33.95 -5.74
C ASP A 377 -19.88 32.68 -5.80
N ASP A 378 -18.67 32.72 -5.21
CA ASP A 378 -17.70 31.64 -5.22
C ASP A 378 -17.54 31.01 -3.82
N GLU A 379 -17.95 29.75 -3.68
CA GLU A 379 -17.97 29.01 -2.40
C GLU A 379 -16.55 28.62 -1.90
N ALA A 380 -15.53 28.79 -2.74
CA ALA A 380 -14.15 28.40 -2.42
C ALA A 380 -13.51 29.22 -1.28
N VAL A 381 -13.69 30.54 -1.28
CA VAL A 381 -13.15 31.47 -0.27
C VAL A 381 -13.63 31.14 1.15
N PRO A 382 -14.94 30.97 1.43
CA PRO A 382 -15.41 30.67 2.77
C PRO A 382 -14.99 29.28 3.27
N VAL A 383 -14.79 28.31 2.38
CA VAL A 383 -14.25 26.99 2.74
C VAL A 383 -12.80 27.12 3.21
N ARG A 384 -11.95 27.83 2.44
CA ARG A 384 -10.54 28.07 2.80
C ARG A 384 -10.40 28.84 4.11
N ALA A 385 -11.16 29.91 4.27
CA ALA A 385 -11.15 30.70 5.51
C ALA A 385 -11.50 29.82 6.73
N ARG A 386 -12.48 28.91 6.60
CA ARG A 386 -12.88 27.98 7.67
C ARG A 386 -11.77 27.00 8.05
N GLU A 387 -11.06 26.43 7.06
CA GLU A 387 -9.93 25.53 7.29
C GLU A 387 -8.81 26.24 8.05
N VAL A 388 -8.45 27.45 7.62
CA VAL A 388 -7.41 28.25 8.27
C VAL A 388 -7.82 28.64 9.70
N CYS A 389 -9.05 29.11 9.91
CA CYS A 389 -9.57 29.43 11.26
C CYS A 389 -9.43 28.25 12.21
N LYS A 390 -9.94 27.07 11.82
CA LYS A 390 -9.90 25.86 12.65
C LYS A 390 -8.46 25.48 13.04
N ASN A 391 -7.53 25.58 12.09
CA ASN A 391 -6.13 25.26 12.35
C ASN A 391 -5.45 26.30 13.27
N LEU A 392 -5.82 27.57 13.18
CA LEU A 392 -5.32 28.64 14.05
C LEU A 392 -5.93 28.56 15.46
N GLU A 393 -7.22 28.26 15.59
CA GLU A 393 -7.88 28.01 16.88
C GLU A 393 -7.17 26.92 17.66
N GLY A 394 -6.82 25.81 17.01
CA GLY A 394 -6.03 24.74 17.64
C GLY A 394 -4.61 25.15 18.08
N LEU A 395 -4.05 26.24 17.54
CA LEU A 395 -2.80 26.83 18.06
C LEU A 395 -3.06 27.79 19.23
N VAL A 396 -4.18 28.52 19.22
CA VAL A 396 -4.61 29.38 20.33
C VAL A 396 -4.92 28.54 21.57
N ASP A 397 -5.58 27.39 21.41
CA ASP A 397 -5.85 26.46 22.52
C ASP A 397 -4.55 26.03 23.23
N LYS A 398 -3.44 25.88 22.48
CA LYS A 398 -2.13 25.55 23.06
C LYS A 398 -1.55 26.68 23.91
N ILE A 399 -1.96 27.93 23.68
CA ILE A 399 -1.63 29.06 24.55
C ILE A 399 -2.39 28.94 25.87
N ASP A 400 -3.70 28.67 25.81
CA ASP A 400 -4.55 28.57 27.00
C ASP A 400 -4.13 27.40 27.94
N VAL A 401 -3.57 26.33 27.37
CA VAL A 401 -3.09 25.16 28.13
C VAL A 401 -1.71 25.39 28.78
N LEU A 402 -1.02 26.51 28.53
CA LEU A 402 0.31 26.77 29.10
C LEU A 402 0.32 26.74 30.64
N GLU A 403 -0.69 27.32 31.28
CA GLU A 403 -0.76 27.36 32.74
C GLU A 403 -1.01 26.00 33.35
N SER A 404 -1.98 25.24 32.83
CA SER A 404 -2.23 23.86 33.26
C SER A 404 -1.03 22.95 32.99
N GLY A 405 -0.31 23.16 31.88
CA GLY A 405 0.91 22.40 31.57
C GLY A 405 2.03 22.66 32.58
N PHE A 406 2.16 23.90 33.07
CA PHE A 406 3.10 24.24 34.12
C PHE A 406 2.72 23.59 35.46
N THR A 407 1.44 23.68 35.87
CA THR A 407 0.97 23.07 37.13
C THR A 407 1.16 21.55 37.11
N ASP A 408 0.79 20.90 36.01
CA ASP A 408 1.02 19.48 35.79
C ASP A 408 2.50 19.10 35.94
N HIS A 409 3.40 19.92 35.39
CA HIS A 409 4.83 19.69 35.47
C HIS A 409 5.36 19.84 36.90
N VAL A 410 4.89 20.86 37.63
CA VAL A 410 5.21 21.07 39.04
C VAL A 410 4.68 19.91 39.91
N GLU A 411 3.45 19.47 39.69
CA GLU A 411 2.86 18.36 40.43
C GLU A 411 3.60 17.04 40.20
N ARG A 412 3.96 16.74 38.94
CA ARG A 412 4.72 15.54 38.59
C ARG A 412 6.17 15.57 39.07
N SER A 413 6.79 16.75 39.17
CA SER A 413 8.23 16.88 39.45
C SER A 413 8.54 17.22 40.91
N LEU A 414 7.74 18.07 41.55
CA LEU A 414 7.96 18.54 42.92
C LEU A 414 7.05 17.87 43.95
N LEU A 415 5.80 17.55 43.58
CA LEU A 415 4.80 17.07 44.53
C LEU A 415 4.57 15.55 44.49
N SER A 416 5.08 14.84 43.48
CA SER A 416 5.06 13.37 43.42
C SER A 416 6.17 12.77 44.30
N PRO A 417 5.86 12.25 45.50
CA PRO A 417 6.87 11.80 46.46
C PRO A 417 7.60 10.53 46.00
N SER A 418 7.02 9.80 45.04
CA SER A 418 7.60 8.55 44.54
C SER A 418 8.88 8.77 43.75
N LYS A 419 9.15 9.95 43.17
CA LYS A 419 10.39 10.19 42.40
C LYS A 419 11.54 10.75 43.23
N GLN A 420 11.28 11.51 44.28
CA GLN A 420 12.35 11.92 45.22
C GLN A 420 12.86 10.73 46.05
N ALA A 421 12.00 9.76 46.38
CA ALA A 421 12.42 8.48 46.98
C ALA A 421 13.12 7.53 45.98
N VAL A 422 12.82 7.60 44.69
CA VAL A 422 13.44 6.77 43.64
C VAL A 422 14.84 7.26 43.21
N SER A 423 15.25 8.48 43.57
CA SER A 423 16.65 8.93 43.37
C SER A 423 17.70 8.14 44.18
N ARG A 424 17.26 7.21 45.04
CA ARG A 424 18.13 6.25 45.76
C ARG A 424 18.11 4.83 45.18
N ILE A 425 17.40 4.59 44.08
CA ILE A 425 17.42 3.27 43.41
C ILE A 425 18.61 3.23 42.44
N PRO A 426 19.50 2.22 42.50
CA PRO A 426 20.66 2.12 41.63
C PRO A 426 20.26 2.12 40.15
N GLN A 427 20.99 2.88 39.32
CA GLN A 427 20.80 3.05 37.86
C GLN A 427 20.69 1.74 37.05
N GLY A 428 20.98 0.57 37.63
CA GLY A 428 20.79 -0.74 37.02
C GLY A 428 19.31 -1.11 36.82
N LEU A 429 18.45 -0.83 37.80
CA LEU A 429 17.02 -1.22 37.75
C LEU A 429 16.22 -0.40 36.74
N GLU A 430 16.60 0.85 36.48
CA GLU A 430 15.96 1.70 35.47
C GLU A 430 16.31 1.26 34.05
N ARG A 431 17.54 0.75 33.84
CA ARG A 431 17.95 0.09 32.59
C ARG A 431 17.20 -1.22 32.38
N GLU A 432 17.00 -2.01 33.42
CA GLU A 432 16.22 -3.25 33.33
C GLU A 432 14.73 -3.00 33.06
N LEU A 433 14.14 -1.98 33.68
CA LEU A 433 12.75 -1.60 33.41
C LEU A 433 12.55 -1.02 32.01
N SER A 434 13.49 -0.23 31.51
CA SER A 434 13.43 0.27 30.11
C SER A 434 13.64 -0.86 29.10
N LEU A 435 14.54 -1.81 29.36
CA LEU A 435 14.70 -3.02 28.54
C LEU A 435 13.46 -3.91 28.56
N ALA A 436 12.81 -4.09 29.72
CA ALA A 436 11.58 -4.86 29.84
C ALA A 436 10.42 -4.19 29.09
N ARG A 437 10.31 -2.85 29.13
CA ARG A 437 9.32 -2.09 28.36
C ARG A 437 9.57 -2.19 26.85
N ALA A 438 10.81 -2.02 26.41
CA ALA A 438 11.17 -2.17 25.00
C ALA A 438 10.90 -3.59 24.49
N LYS A 439 11.15 -4.61 25.33
CA LYS A 439 10.84 -6.00 25.00
C LYS A 439 9.33 -6.23 24.85
N LEU A 440 8.52 -5.72 25.78
CA LEU A 440 7.05 -5.80 25.72
C LEU A 440 6.48 -5.03 24.51
N GLU A 441 7.03 -3.87 24.18
CA GLU A 441 6.65 -3.11 22.98
C GLU A 441 7.02 -3.86 21.69
N SER A 442 8.18 -4.50 21.64
CA SER A 442 8.57 -5.35 20.49
C SER A 442 7.68 -6.58 20.34
N GLU A 443 7.25 -7.18 21.45
CA GLU A 443 6.40 -8.36 21.46
C GLU A 443 4.95 -8.02 21.07
N THR A 444 4.43 -6.88 21.54
CA THR A 444 3.10 -6.40 21.15
C THR A 444 3.04 -5.98 19.67
N THR A 445 4.12 -5.42 19.11
CA THR A 445 4.18 -5.09 17.68
C THR A 445 4.31 -6.34 16.81
N ALA A 446 5.13 -7.32 17.21
CA ALA A 446 5.20 -8.62 16.54
C ALA A 446 3.85 -9.34 16.55
N ARG A 447 3.11 -9.27 17.66
CA ARG A 447 1.77 -9.84 17.78
C ARG A 447 0.76 -9.19 16.83
N ARG A 448 0.73 -7.85 16.73
CA ARG A 448 -0.14 -7.15 15.77
C ARG A 448 0.17 -7.55 14.33
N ALA A 449 1.44 -7.67 13.97
CA ALA A 449 1.83 -8.10 12.62
C ALA A 449 1.38 -9.52 12.28
N LEU A 450 1.44 -10.45 13.24
CA LEU A 450 0.92 -11.82 13.08
C LEU A 450 -0.60 -11.86 12.98
N GLU A 451 -1.31 -11.07 13.81
CA GLU A 451 -2.77 -10.95 13.77
C GLU A 451 -3.26 -10.35 12.44
N GLU A 452 -2.58 -9.33 11.91
CA GLU A 452 -2.85 -8.78 10.58
C GLU A 452 -2.65 -9.84 9.48
N ARG A 453 -1.55 -10.60 9.52
CA ARG A 453 -1.28 -11.68 8.56
C ARG A 453 -2.34 -12.78 8.61
N LEU A 454 -2.80 -13.17 9.80
CA LEU A 454 -3.91 -14.12 9.96
C LEU A 454 -5.22 -13.58 9.38
N SER A 455 -5.52 -12.29 9.61
CA SER A 455 -6.71 -11.67 9.05
C SER A 455 -6.70 -11.67 7.51
N GLY A 456 -5.53 -11.42 6.91
CA GLY A 456 -5.32 -11.48 5.46
C GLY A 456 -5.54 -12.88 4.89
N LEU A 457 -4.91 -13.91 5.49
CA LEU A 457 -5.07 -15.30 5.06
C LEU A 457 -6.53 -15.80 5.21
N ARG A 458 -7.22 -15.42 6.30
CA ARG A 458 -8.64 -15.75 6.50
C ARG A 458 -9.53 -15.08 5.45
N SER A 459 -9.24 -13.83 5.08
CA SER A 459 -9.96 -13.13 4.00
C SER A 459 -9.79 -13.85 2.66
N ILE A 460 -8.56 -14.24 2.31
CA ILE A 460 -8.26 -14.98 1.08
C ILE A 460 -9.03 -16.32 1.06
N LEU A 461 -8.99 -17.10 2.15
CA LEU A 461 -9.76 -18.34 2.23
C LEU A 461 -11.26 -18.14 2.03
N GLU A 462 -11.83 -17.07 2.59
CA GLU A 462 -13.25 -16.78 2.45
C GLU A 462 -13.62 -16.38 1.01
N GLN A 463 -12.75 -15.63 0.33
CA GLN A 463 -12.90 -15.33 -1.11
C GLN A 463 -12.87 -16.60 -1.96
N TYR A 464 -11.96 -17.54 -1.67
CA TYR A 464 -11.91 -18.83 -2.36
C TYR A 464 -13.17 -19.67 -2.10
N ARG A 465 -13.69 -19.69 -0.87
CA ARG A 465 -14.97 -20.36 -0.54
C ARG A 465 -16.15 -19.76 -1.31
N GLN A 466 -16.20 -18.43 -1.42
CA GLN A 466 -17.24 -17.74 -2.18
C GLN A 466 -17.16 -18.06 -3.67
N ARG A 467 -15.97 -17.99 -4.28
CA ARG A 467 -15.75 -18.38 -5.69
C ARG A 467 -16.18 -19.83 -5.96
N ARG A 468 -15.82 -20.75 -5.06
CA ARG A 468 -16.23 -22.15 -5.15
C ARG A 468 -17.75 -22.33 -5.00
N GLY A 469 -18.39 -21.56 -4.12
CA GLY A 469 -19.85 -21.54 -3.98
C GLY A 469 -20.54 -21.14 -5.29
N VAL A 470 -20.02 -20.11 -5.96
CA VAL A 470 -20.52 -19.66 -7.27
C VAL A 470 -20.33 -20.73 -8.35
N LEU A 471 -19.17 -21.38 -8.41
CA LEU A 471 -18.91 -22.49 -9.33
C LEU A 471 -19.85 -23.68 -9.09
N ALA A 472 -20.09 -24.06 -7.83
CA ALA A 472 -21.03 -25.13 -7.49
C ALA A 472 -22.49 -24.78 -7.84
N THR A 473 -22.89 -23.51 -7.75
CA THR A 473 -24.21 -23.06 -8.21
C THR A 473 -24.33 -23.06 -9.73
N ALA A 474 -23.26 -22.67 -10.44
CA ALA A 474 -23.20 -22.74 -11.90
C ALA A 474 -23.28 -24.19 -12.40
N GLU A 475 -22.63 -25.13 -11.73
CA GLU A 475 -22.74 -26.57 -12.02
C GLU A 475 -24.15 -27.14 -11.79
N ARG A 476 -24.86 -26.67 -10.75
CA ARG A 476 -26.26 -27.06 -10.55
C ARG A 476 -27.14 -26.51 -11.66
N GLN A 477 -26.91 -25.27 -12.11
CA GLN A 477 -27.64 -24.67 -13.21
C GLN A 477 -27.38 -25.40 -14.53
N THR A 478 -26.13 -25.77 -14.84
CA THR A 478 -25.82 -26.56 -16.04
C THR A 478 -26.47 -27.94 -16.00
N ARG A 479 -26.43 -28.65 -14.85
CA ARG A 479 -27.15 -29.93 -14.71
C ARG A 479 -28.67 -29.80 -14.87
N ILE A 480 -29.26 -28.72 -14.38
CA ILE A 480 -30.70 -28.45 -14.56
C ILE A 480 -31.00 -28.20 -16.04
N THR A 481 -30.18 -27.41 -16.73
CA THR A 481 -30.37 -27.15 -18.17
C THR A 481 -30.16 -28.41 -19.01
N GLU A 482 -29.19 -29.26 -18.67
CA GLU A 482 -28.97 -30.56 -19.31
C GLU A 482 -30.18 -31.49 -19.11
N PHE A 483 -30.72 -31.55 -17.89
CA PHE A 483 -31.91 -32.34 -17.60
C PHE A 483 -33.16 -31.83 -18.35
N SER A 484 -33.32 -30.50 -18.47
CA SER A 484 -34.39 -29.89 -19.27
C SER A 484 -34.25 -30.16 -20.78
N GLN A 485 -33.03 -30.21 -21.31
CA GLN A 485 -32.79 -30.60 -22.70
C GLN A 485 -33.07 -32.10 -22.92
N GLN A 486 -32.68 -32.96 -21.99
CA GLN A 486 -32.89 -34.41 -22.09
C GLN A 486 -34.37 -34.80 -22.01
N THR A 487 -35.17 -34.06 -21.23
CA THR A 487 -36.63 -34.23 -21.13
C THR A 487 -37.38 -33.67 -22.33
N SER A 488 -36.88 -32.59 -22.94
CA SER A 488 -37.44 -32.03 -24.19
C SER A 488 -37.18 -32.93 -25.40
N GLY A 489 -36.04 -33.64 -25.44
CA GLY A 489 -35.73 -34.62 -26.48
C GLY A 489 -36.58 -35.91 -26.41
N SER A 490 -37.08 -36.28 -25.23
CA SER A 490 -37.89 -37.49 -25.05
C SER A 490 -39.37 -37.32 -25.46
N ASN A 491 -39.88 -36.08 -25.50
CA ASN A 491 -41.27 -35.79 -25.89
C ASN A 491 -41.46 -35.47 -27.39
N ALA A 492 -40.39 -35.51 -28.20
CA ALA A 492 -40.45 -35.31 -29.66
C ALA A 492 -40.49 -36.61 -30.47
N GLY A 493 -40.71 -37.76 -29.82
CA GLY A 493 -40.75 -39.09 -30.45
C GLY A 493 -42.14 -39.51 -30.94
N MET A 494 -42.79 -38.72 -31.79
CA MET A 494 -43.93 -39.20 -32.60
C MET A 494 -44.15 -38.32 -33.84
N GLY A 495 -43.24 -38.40 -34.82
CA GLY A 495 -43.45 -37.78 -36.13
C GLY A 495 -42.22 -37.70 -37.02
N ALA A 496 -42.16 -38.63 -37.99
CA ALA A 496 -41.55 -38.51 -39.33
C ALA A 496 -40.03 -38.26 -39.48
N ASP A 497 -39.33 -39.34 -39.84
CA ASP A 497 -38.59 -39.50 -41.11
C ASP A 497 -37.82 -38.28 -41.68
N ASN A 498 -36.53 -38.17 -41.32
CA ASN A 498 -35.42 -37.90 -42.24
C ASN A 498 -34.08 -37.80 -41.49
N GLY A 499 -33.09 -38.54 -41.99
CA GLY A 499 -31.71 -38.07 -42.23
C GLY A 499 -30.81 -37.62 -41.08
N GLU A 500 -29.69 -38.34 -40.98
CA GLU A 500 -28.36 -37.89 -40.51
C GLU A 500 -27.99 -38.07 -39.02
N ALA A 501 -27.18 -39.12 -38.82
CA ALA A 501 -26.30 -39.40 -37.69
C ALA A 501 -25.24 -38.29 -37.52
N GLY A 502 -24.74 -37.94 -36.34
CA GLY A 502 -24.67 -38.68 -35.08
C GLY A 502 -23.21 -38.84 -34.68
N GLY A 503 -22.78 -38.12 -33.64
CA GLY A 503 -21.44 -38.19 -33.01
C GLY A 503 -20.84 -36.79 -32.85
N ASP A 504 -20.18 -36.41 -31.76
CA ASP A 504 -19.77 -37.09 -30.55
C ASP A 504 -19.38 -35.97 -29.57
N ASP A 505 -20.30 -35.60 -28.66
CA ASP A 505 -20.14 -34.46 -27.75
C ASP A 505 -19.79 -34.94 -26.33
N ARG A 506 -18.69 -35.69 -26.26
CA ARG A 506 -18.08 -36.17 -25.01
C ARG A 506 -16.72 -35.51 -24.79
N GLN A 507 -16.68 -34.20 -24.54
CA GLN A 507 -15.71 -33.57 -23.62
C GLN A 507 -16.00 -32.07 -23.45
N PRO A 508 -16.21 -31.61 -22.20
CA PRO A 508 -15.07 -31.07 -21.45
C PRO A 508 -15.12 -31.49 -19.97
N ARG A 509 -15.26 -32.78 -19.67
CA ARG A 509 -15.24 -33.26 -18.28
C ARG A 509 -13.84 -33.30 -17.67
N SER A 510 -12.76 -33.53 -18.43
CA SER A 510 -11.41 -33.62 -17.85
C SER A 510 -10.83 -32.26 -17.48
N ALA A 511 -11.04 -31.22 -18.29
CA ALA A 511 -10.51 -29.87 -18.00
C ALA A 511 -11.17 -29.20 -16.77
N VAL A 512 -12.44 -29.52 -16.49
CA VAL A 512 -13.14 -29.05 -15.28
C VAL A 512 -12.69 -29.82 -14.04
N VAL A 513 -12.37 -31.12 -14.18
CA VAL A 513 -11.85 -31.96 -13.07
C VAL A 513 -10.39 -31.60 -12.75
N GLU A 514 -9.55 -31.33 -13.76
CA GLU A 514 -8.16 -30.89 -13.56
C GLU A 514 -8.06 -29.53 -12.88
N GLY A 515 -8.97 -28.59 -13.20
CA GLY A 515 -9.07 -27.31 -12.48
C GLY A 515 -9.53 -27.47 -11.03
N GLN A 516 -10.39 -28.45 -10.73
CA GLN A 516 -10.85 -28.75 -9.37
C GLN A 516 -9.75 -29.35 -8.50
N ASP A 517 -8.91 -30.21 -9.05
CA ASP A 517 -7.79 -30.80 -8.29
C ASP A 517 -6.73 -29.75 -7.94
N GLN A 518 -6.50 -28.77 -8.82
CA GLN A 518 -5.58 -27.67 -8.58
C GLN A 518 -6.12 -26.70 -7.51
N ASP A 519 -7.41 -26.36 -7.55
CA ASP A 519 -8.07 -25.54 -6.51
C ASP A 519 -8.10 -26.23 -5.13
N LEU A 520 -8.20 -27.57 -5.08
CA LEU A 520 -8.13 -28.34 -3.84
C LEU A 520 -6.72 -28.33 -3.24
N LEU A 521 -5.69 -28.33 -4.09
CA LEU A 521 -4.30 -28.26 -3.66
C LEU A 521 -3.98 -26.88 -3.07
N GLU A 522 -4.41 -25.79 -3.74
CA GLU A 522 -4.25 -24.42 -3.24
C GLU A 522 -5.00 -24.20 -1.91
N LEU A 523 -6.20 -24.76 -1.75
CA LEU A 523 -6.95 -24.70 -0.49
C LEU A 523 -6.27 -25.47 0.65
N ALA A 524 -5.61 -26.59 0.34
CA ALA A 524 -4.86 -27.36 1.34
C ALA A 524 -3.60 -26.60 1.78
N GLU A 525 -2.88 -25.97 0.85
CA GLU A 525 -1.72 -25.13 1.14
C GLU A 525 -2.09 -23.91 2.00
N LEU A 526 -3.17 -23.21 1.67
CA LEU A 526 -3.64 -22.05 2.46
C LEU A 526 -4.08 -22.45 3.88
N ARG A 527 -4.68 -23.64 4.06
CA ARG A 527 -5.01 -24.16 5.40
C ARG A 527 -3.76 -24.48 6.21
N ALA A 528 -2.78 -25.14 5.60
CA ALA A 528 -1.51 -25.44 6.24
C ALA A 528 -0.75 -24.16 6.66
N MET A 529 -0.79 -23.11 5.83
CA MET A 529 -0.20 -21.82 6.19
C MET A 529 -0.91 -21.14 7.38
N ILE A 530 -2.25 -21.23 7.46
CA ILE A 530 -2.99 -20.68 8.61
C ILE A 530 -2.66 -21.45 9.89
N GLU A 531 -2.66 -22.78 9.85
CA GLU A 531 -2.31 -23.61 11.01
C GLU A 531 -0.89 -23.32 11.50
N ALA A 532 0.06 -23.11 10.59
CA ALA A 532 1.44 -22.73 10.94
C ALA A 532 1.52 -21.36 11.63
N VAL A 533 0.77 -20.36 11.15
CA VAL A 533 0.75 -19.02 11.76
C VAL A 533 0.00 -19.03 13.10
N GLU A 534 -1.05 -19.85 13.25
CA GLU A 534 -1.77 -20.03 14.52
C GLU A 534 -0.88 -20.74 15.56
N GLN A 535 -0.05 -21.70 15.15
CA GLN A 535 0.97 -22.31 16.02
C GLN A 535 2.02 -21.29 16.47
N GLN A 536 2.53 -20.45 15.56
CA GLN A 536 3.45 -19.36 15.91
C GLN A 536 2.82 -18.37 16.89
N LEU A 537 1.54 -18.03 16.70
CA LEU A 537 0.83 -17.17 17.66
C LEU A 537 0.68 -17.87 19.03
N ALA A 538 0.33 -19.16 19.04
CA ALA A 538 0.21 -19.93 20.29
C ALA A 538 1.53 -20.03 21.06
N GLU A 539 2.66 -20.23 20.36
CA GLU A 539 4.01 -20.22 20.95
C GLU A 539 4.36 -18.86 21.56
N THR A 540 3.99 -17.75 20.89
CA THR A 540 4.17 -16.40 21.48
C THR A 540 3.27 -16.15 22.70
N THR A 541 2.13 -16.83 22.82
CA THR A 541 1.27 -16.75 24.02
C THR A 541 1.69 -17.65 25.18
N THR A 542 2.53 -18.67 24.94
CA THR A 542 2.83 -19.74 25.92
C THR A 542 4.20 -19.64 26.57
N ALA A 543 5.06 -18.69 26.19
CA ALA A 543 6.35 -18.42 26.85
C ALA A 543 6.32 -17.17 27.76
N PRO A 544 7.11 -17.14 28.84
CA PRO A 544 6.70 -17.36 30.22
C PRO A 544 6.13 -16.11 30.92
N GLY A 545 4.80 -15.98 30.93
CA GLY A 545 4.08 -15.09 31.86
C GLY A 545 3.84 -15.72 33.24
N ALA A 546 4.07 -17.03 33.40
CA ALA A 546 3.78 -17.78 34.63
C ALA A 546 4.90 -17.72 35.69
N ASP A 547 6.17 -17.54 35.30
CA ASP A 547 7.31 -17.55 36.23
C ASP A 547 7.52 -16.20 36.96
N VAL A 548 6.81 -15.14 36.55
CA VAL A 548 6.82 -13.84 37.24
C VAL A 548 5.78 -13.79 38.37
N GLY A 549 4.76 -14.65 38.33
CA GLY A 549 3.75 -14.76 39.38
C GLY A 549 4.31 -15.40 40.66
N ASP A 550 5.06 -16.50 40.52
CA ASP A 550 5.60 -17.24 41.67
C ASP A 550 6.78 -16.51 42.34
N ARG A 551 7.63 -15.80 41.58
CA ARG A 551 8.70 -14.97 42.18
C ARG A 551 8.18 -13.75 42.91
N ARG A 552 6.95 -13.31 42.64
CA ARG A 552 6.32 -12.17 43.34
C ARG A 552 5.72 -12.57 44.69
N ALA A 553 5.39 -13.85 44.88
CA ALA A 553 4.95 -14.37 46.17
C ALA A 553 6.13 -14.57 47.13
N ASP A 554 7.25 -15.11 46.65
CA ASP A 554 8.47 -15.32 47.47
C ASP A 554 9.19 -13.99 47.82
N ALA A 555 9.11 -12.97 46.97
CA ALA A 555 9.71 -11.65 47.23
C ALA A 555 8.96 -10.82 48.30
N THR A 556 7.82 -11.29 48.80
CA THR A 556 7.06 -10.62 49.89
C THR A 556 7.27 -11.24 51.27
N ASP A 557 8.03 -12.32 51.40
CA ASP A 557 8.46 -12.82 52.72
C ASP A 557 9.71 -12.07 53.19
N PRO A 558 9.63 -11.18 54.21
CA PRO A 558 10.79 -10.44 54.72
C PRO A 558 11.91 -11.35 55.22
N ARG A 559 11.61 -12.63 55.52
CA ARG A 559 12.62 -13.62 55.93
C ARG A 559 13.49 -14.11 54.77
N HIS A 560 13.00 -14.06 53.53
CA HIS A 560 13.80 -14.41 52.36
C HIS A 560 14.81 -13.30 52.04
N ALA A 561 14.37 -12.04 52.14
CA ALA A 561 15.24 -10.88 52.00
C ALA A 561 16.32 -10.82 53.10
N GLU A 562 16.00 -11.16 54.35
CA GLU A 562 17.00 -11.27 55.43
C GLU A 562 18.00 -12.41 55.19
N ARG A 563 17.56 -13.55 54.66
CA ARG A 563 18.47 -14.66 54.31
C ARG A 563 19.42 -14.30 53.19
N GLU A 564 18.94 -13.66 52.12
CA GLU A 564 19.81 -13.21 51.03
C GLU A 564 20.79 -12.12 51.48
N LEU A 565 20.37 -11.24 52.40
CA LEU A 565 21.26 -10.23 52.98
C LEU A 565 22.35 -10.87 53.87
N GLN A 566 22.00 -11.90 54.64
CA GLN A 566 22.95 -12.67 55.45
C GLN A 566 23.90 -13.51 54.59
N GLU A 567 23.41 -14.10 53.51
CA GLU A 567 24.22 -14.90 52.58
C GLU A 567 25.18 -14.00 51.78
N ALA A 568 24.71 -12.83 51.35
CA ALA A 568 25.54 -11.81 50.72
C ALA A 568 26.58 -11.21 51.68
N SER A 569 26.26 -11.02 52.98
CA SER A 569 27.25 -10.56 53.96
C SER A 569 28.29 -11.64 54.25
N ALA A 570 27.88 -12.91 54.36
CA ALA A 570 28.78 -14.05 54.56
C ALA A 570 29.73 -14.24 53.37
N LEU A 571 29.25 -14.09 52.13
CA LEU A 571 30.09 -14.12 50.92
C LEU A 571 31.09 -12.96 50.89
N ARG A 572 30.69 -11.78 51.37
CA ARG A 572 31.57 -10.60 51.43
C ARG A 572 32.66 -10.76 52.49
N GLU A 573 32.33 -11.31 53.66
CA GLU A 573 33.31 -11.65 54.70
C GLU A 573 34.25 -12.77 54.24
N ALA A 574 33.74 -13.81 53.58
CA ALA A 574 34.56 -14.87 53.02
C ALA A 574 35.54 -14.32 51.97
N HIS A 575 35.10 -13.38 51.13
CA HIS A 575 35.96 -12.76 50.12
C HIS A 575 37.02 -11.81 50.74
N LEU A 576 36.69 -11.14 51.85
CA LEU A 576 37.64 -10.32 52.60
C LEU A 576 38.66 -11.17 53.37
N GLN A 577 38.25 -12.31 53.93
CA GLN A 577 39.15 -13.26 54.59
C GLN A 577 40.07 -13.96 53.58
N ALA A 578 39.55 -14.35 52.42
CA ALA A 578 40.36 -14.90 51.32
C ALA A 578 41.38 -13.88 50.79
N SER A 579 41.00 -12.60 50.70
CA SER A 579 41.90 -11.52 50.30
C SER A 579 42.97 -11.19 51.35
N ALA A 580 42.73 -11.48 52.63
CA ALA A 580 43.68 -11.22 53.72
C ALA A 580 44.69 -12.36 53.93
N GLN A 581 44.40 -13.58 53.48
CA GLN A 581 45.31 -14.73 53.57
C GLN A 581 46.19 -14.93 52.33
N GLY A 582 45.94 -14.18 51.25
CA GLY A 582 46.72 -14.19 50.01
C GLY A 582 47.75 -13.07 49.86
N GLY A 583 48.05 -12.33 50.94
CA GLY A 583 49.01 -11.22 50.99
C GLY A 583 50.30 -11.55 51.72
#